data_AF-F2B908-F1
#
_entry.id   AF-F2B908-F1
#
_cell.length_a   1.000
_cell.length_b   1.000
_cell.length_c   1.000
_cell.angle_alpha   90.00
_cell.angle_beta   90.00
_cell.angle_gamma   90.00
#
_symmetry.space_group_name_H-M   'P 1'
#
loop_
_entity.id
_entity.type
_entity.pdbx_description
1 polymer ?
#
loop_
_entity_poly.entity_id
_entity_poly.type
_entity_poly.pdbx_seq_one_letter_code
_entity_poly.pdbx_strand_id
1 'polypeptide(L)'
;MLGWGYSLGQHEVFDNLEKSLTEQQVREIGLRQGYLQGSARQSKVKYRELVHRNDSILNESTSPAELALKEVESLLMYGQLDQAISTLEQAVLKYPQESQLYIMLFDLYERSEDWVKLEQFLRVLREKEANLPEEVILAISQLQQRIHRNSNK
;
A
#
# COMPACT_ATOMS: atom_id res chain seq x y z
N MET A 1 16.16 -10.40 -13.88
CA MET A 1 14.83 -9.92 -13.45
C MET A 1 14.44 -10.58 -12.13
N LEU A 2 15.07 -10.16 -11.02
CA LEU A 2 14.73 -10.61 -9.66
C LEU A 2 14.53 -9.41 -8.68
N GLY A 3 14.94 -8.19 -9.08
CA GLY A 3 14.87 -7.00 -8.24
C GLY A 3 13.46 -6.61 -7.79
N TRP A 4 12.43 -6.93 -8.58
CA TRP A 4 11.03 -6.69 -8.19
C TRP A 4 10.50 -7.71 -7.18
N GLY A 5 11.16 -8.87 -7.03
CA GLY A 5 10.80 -9.85 -5.98
C GLY A 5 11.26 -9.40 -4.60
N TYR A 6 12.43 -8.76 -4.52
CA TYR A 6 12.99 -8.25 -3.26
C TYR A 6 12.22 -7.07 -2.68
N SER A 7 11.52 -6.29 -3.50
CA SER A 7 10.67 -5.18 -3.01
C SER A 7 9.42 -5.68 -2.28
N LEU A 8 9.03 -6.94 -2.46
CA LEU A 8 7.92 -7.59 -1.75
C LEU A 8 8.38 -8.26 -0.44
N GLY A 9 9.69 -8.45 -0.26
CA GLY A 9 10.30 -9.09 0.92
C GLY A 9 11.46 -10.02 0.56
N GLN A 10 12.30 -10.35 1.55
CA GLN A 10 13.36 -11.35 1.36
C GLN A 10 12.76 -12.76 1.49
N HIS A 11 13.02 -13.59 0.48
CA HIS A 11 12.62 -14.98 0.48
C HIS A 11 13.81 -15.81 0.02
N GLU A 12 14.14 -16.88 0.75
CA GLU A 12 15.32 -17.72 0.49
C GLU A 12 15.34 -18.28 -0.95
N VAL A 13 14.18 -18.39 -1.57
CA VAL A 13 14.03 -18.82 -2.98
C VAL A 13 14.66 -17.82 -3.95
N PHE A 14 14.53 -16.51 -3.71
CA PHE A 14 15.09 -15.49 -4.60
C PHE A 14 16.62 -15.48 -4.55
N ASP A 15 17.21 -15.62 -3.36
CA ASP A 15 18.66 -15.73 -3.19
C ASP A 15 19.23 -16.98 -3.87
N ASN A 16 18.48 -18.08 -3.83
CA ASN A 16 18.86 -19.33 -4.50
C ASN A 16 18.71 -19.25 -6.02
N LEU A 17 17.67 -18.56 -6.52
CA LEU A 17 17.47 -18.35 -7.94
C LEU A 17 18.50 -17.37 -8.54
N GLU A 18 18.91 -16.35 -7.79
CA GLU A 18 19.95 -15.40 -8.21
C GLU A 18 21.31 -16.09 -8.37
N LYS A 19 21.60 -17.09 -7.52
CA LYS A 19 22.84 -17.89 -7.58
C LYS A 19 22.80 -19.00 -8.62
N SER A 20 21.63 -19.36 -9.14
CA SER A 20 21.49 -20.43 -10.12
C SER A 20 21.75 -19.93 -11.55
N LEU A 21 22.78 -20.45 -12.21
CA LEU A 21 23.16 -20.05 -13.58
C LEU A 21 22.55 -20.95 -14.68
N THR A 22 21.94 -22.07 -14.32
CA THR A 22 21.50 -23.09 -15.29
C THR A 22 20.08 -23.57 -15.03
N GLU A 23 19.33 -23.86 -16.09
CA GLU A 23 17.93 -24.28 -16.06
C GLU A 23 17.69 -25.53 -15.19
N GLN A 24 18.67 -26.44 -15.12
CA GLN A 24 18.62 -27.61 -14.25
C GLN A 24 18.64 -27.24 -12.75
N GLN A 25 19.45 -26.25 -12.36
CA GLN A 25 19.54 -25.78 -10.97
C GLN A 25 18.26 -25.05 -10.55
N VAL A 26 17.68 -24.25 -11.46
CA VAL A 26 16.37 -23.61 -11.26
C VAL A 26 15.27 -24.66 -11.04
N ARG A 27 15.30 -25.75 -11.81
CA ARG A 27 14.34 -26.85 -11.68
C ARG A 27 14.48 -27.60 -10.35
N GLU A 28 15.71 -27.82 -9.88
CA GLU A 28 15.96 -28.42 -8.57
C GLU A 28 15.49 -27.52 -7.42
N ILE A 29 15.69 -26.20 -7.53
CA ILE A 29 15.15 -25.23 -6.56
C ILE A 29 13.62 -25.34 -6.55
N GLY A 30 12.98 -25.38 -7.72
CA GLY A 30 11.53 -25.57 -7.85
C GLY A 30 11.01 -26.86 -7.23
N LEU A 31 11.75 -27.96 -7.31
CA LEU A 31 11.40 -29.24 -6.69
C LEU A 31 11.60 -29.22 -5.16
N ARG A 32 12.75 -28.75 -4.67
CA ARG A 32 13.06 -28.65 -3.24
C ARG A 32 12.09 -27.75 -2.50
N GLN A 33 11.73 -26.65 -3.14
CA GLN A 33 10.82 -25.67 -2.59
C GLN A 33 9.38 -26.01 -2.90
N GLY A 34 9.07 -27.15 -3.52
CA GLY A 34 7.70 -27.66 -3.73
C GLY A 34 6.85 -26.85 -4.72
N TYR A 35 7.47 -26.01 -5.57
CA TYR A 35 6.80 -25.30 -6.67
C TYR A 35 6.56 -26.21 -7.88
N LEU A 36 7.39 -27.23 -8.05
CA LEU A 36 7.21 -28.28 -9.04
C LEU A 36 6.82 -29.57 -8.31
N GLN A 37 5.67 -30.14 -8.67
CA GLN A 37 5.32 -31.47 -8.22
C GLN A 37 6.03 -32.47 -9.12
N GLY A 38 7.06 -33.13 -8.60
CA GLY A 38 7.56 -34.36 -9.18
C GLY A 38 6.38 -35.32 -9.34
N SER A 39 6.24 -35.90 -10.53
CA SER A 39 5.12 -36.74 -10.96
C SER A 39 4.37 -37.45 -9.83
N ALA A 40 3.05 -37.27 -9.87
CA ALA A 40 1.99 -38.00 -9.19
C ALA A 40 1.41 -37.41 -7.88
N ARG A 41 0.14 -37.02 -8.03
CA ARG A 41 -1.00 -37.22 -7.13
C ARG A 41 -0.87 -36.71 -5.69
N GLN A 42 -1.77 -35.76 -5.41
CA GLN A 42 -2.41 -35.54 -4.12
C GLN A 42 -1.45 -35.14 -3.00
N SER A 43 -1.23 -33.84 -2.87
CA SER A 43 -1.00 -33.27 -1.55
C SER A 43 -1.80 -31.99 -1.47
N LYS A 44 -2.74 -32.00 -0.51
CA LYS A 44 -3.63 -30.89 -0.15
C LYS A 44 -2.87 -29.58 -0.26
N VAL A 45 -3.50 -28.59 -0.88
CA VAL A 45 -3.04 -27.20 -0.94
C VAL A 45 -2.75 -26.76 0.51
N LYS A 46 -1.52 -26.92 0.95
CA LYS A 46 -0.99 -26.26 2.15
C LYS A 46 -0.82 -24.83 1.72
N TYR A 47 -1.81 -24.00 2.03
CA TYR A 47 -1.65 -22.56 1.98
C TYR A 47 -0.37 -22.22 2.75
N ARG A 48 0.63 -21.67 2.04
CA ARG A 48 1.86 -21.22 2.67
C ARG A 48 1.57 -19.95 3.44
N GLU A 49 2.38 -19.72 4.46
CA GLU A 49 2.33 -18.49 5.21
C GLU A 49 2.56 -17.30 4.26
N LEU A 50 1.73 -16.28 4.45
CA LEU A 50 1.81 -15.03 3.69
C LEU A 50 3.21 -14.44 3.86
N VAL A 51 3.71 -13.78 2.81
CA VAL A 51 5.02 -13.11 2.83
C VAL A 51 5.08 -12.21 4.06
N HIS A 52 5.98 -12.54 5.00
CA HIS A 52 6.17 -11.74 6.20
C HIS A 52 6.86 -10.44 5.79
N ARG A 53 6.26 -9.31 6.18
CA ARG A 53 6.78 -7.96 5.97
C ARG A 53 8.22 -7.90 6.50
N ASN A 54 9.18 -7.55 5.64
CA ASN A 54 10.57 -7.47 6.06
C ASN A 54 10.82 -6.14 6.77
N ASP A 55 10.64 -6.12 8.09
CA ASP A 55 10.86 -4.92 8.91
C ASP A 55 12.33 -4.45 8.90
N SER A 56 13.26 -5.27 8.41
CA SER A 56 14.70 -4.93 8.35
C SER A 56 15.09 -3.98 7.21
N ILE A 57 14.23 -3.77 6.20
CA ILE A 57 14.43 -2.78 5.12
C ILE A 57 13.84 -1.41 5.53
N LEU A 58 13.03 -1.39 6.59
CA LEU A 58 12.53 -0.18 7.19
C LEU A 58 13.65 0.38 8.07
N ASN A 59 14.33 1.41 7.57
CA ASN A 59 15.23 2.23 8.39
C ASN A 59 14.56 2.48 9.76
N GLU A 60 15.31 2.28 10.85
CA GLU A 60 14.87 2.43 12.26
C GLU A 60 14.21 3.78 12.61
N SER A 61 14.15 4.71 11.66
CA SER A 61 13.57 6.04 11.75
C SER A 61 12.27 6.24 10.95
N THR A 62 11.74 5.21 10.27
CA THR A 62 10.53 5.37 9.46
C THR A 62 9.29 5.41 10.34
N SER A 63 8.60 6.55 10.39
CA SER A 63 7.39 6.67 11.20
C SER A 63 6.29 5.73 10.69
N PRO A 64 5.35 5.26 11.53
CA PRO A 64 4.23 4.46 11.07
C PRO A 64 3.40 5.12 9.95
N ALA A 65 3.37 6.45 9.91
CA ALA A 65 2.72 7.21 8.84
C ALA A 65 3.54 7.20 7.55
N GLU A 66 4.86 7.30 7.61
CA GLU A 66 5.74 7.13 6.45
C GLU A 66 5.66 5.71 5.87
N LEU A 67 5.47 4.70 6.72
CA LEU A 67 5.21 3.33 6.25
C LEU A 67 3.89 3.23 5.47
N ALA A 68 2.85 3.87 5.96
CA ALA A 68 1.56 3.93 5.26
C ALA A 68 1.70 4.64 3.91
N LEU A 69 2.47 5.73 3.84
CA LEU A 69 2.74 6.43 2.59
C LEU A 69 3.47 5.54 1.57
N LYS A 70 4.52 4.84 1.98
CA LYS A 70 5.24 3.90 1.10
C LYS A 70 4.32 2.78 0.58
N GLU A 71 3.44 2.28 1.42
CA GLU A 71 2.45 1.27 1.03
C GLU A 71 1.48 1.81 -0.02
N VAL A 72 1.00 3.03 0.18
CA VAL A 72 0.10 3.73 -0.76
C VAL A 72 0.81 3.99 -2.09
N GLU A 73 2.05 4.46 -2.07
CA GLU A 73 2.86 4.65 -3.29
C GLU A 73 3.00 3.34 -4.08
N SER A 74 3.28 2.23 -3.38
CA SER A 74 3.33 0.89 -3.99
C SER A 74 1.99 0.53 -4.64
N LEU A 75 0.87 0.71 -3.93
CA LEU A 75 -0.47 0.44 -4.45
C LEU A 75 -0.77 1.27 -5.72
N LEU A 76 -0.37 2.54 -5.72
CA LEU A 76 -0.52 3.43 -6.89
C LEU A 76 0.34 2.98 -8.07
N MET A 77 1.57 2.50 -7.83
CA MET A 77 2.42 1.93 -8.88
C MET A 77 1.78 0.71 -9.55
N TYR A 78 1.02 -0.09 -8.80
CA TYR A 78 0.25 -1.23 -9.32
C TYR A 78 -1.12 -0.85 -9.88
N GLY A 79 -1.46 0.45 -9.91
CA GLY A 79 -2.76 0.95 -10.39
C GLY A 79 -3.93 0.65 -9.44
N GLN A 80 -3.66 0.25 -8.20
CA GLN A 80 -4.68 -0.11 -7.21
C GLN A 80 -5.17 1.13 -6.46
N LEU A 81 -5.77 2.07 -7.20
CA LEU A 81 -6.17 3.38 -6.70
C LEU A 81 -7.18 3.27 -5.54
N ASP A 82 -8.19 2.40 -5.63
CA ASP A 82 -9.18 2.22 -4.55
C ASP A 82 -8.55 1.73 -3.24
N GLN A 83 -7.58 0.81 -3.35
CA GLN A 83 -6.87 0.29 -2.19
C GLN A 83 -5.95 1.36 -1.60
N ALA A 84 -5.25 2.12 -2.45
CA ALA A 84 -4.41 3.24 -2.02
C ALA A 84 -5.20 4.28 -1.23
N ILE A 85 -6.40 4.65 -1.72
CA ILE A 85 -7.31 5.56 -1.01
C ILE A 85 -7.73 4.95 0.33
N SER A 86 -8.17 3.69 0.35
CA SER A 86 -8.62 3.05 1.60
C SER A 86 -7.50 2.94 2.64
N THR A 87 -6.27 2.64 2.22
CA THR A 87 -5.09 2.61 3.09
C THR A 87 -4.79 3.99 3.67
N LEU A 88 -4.87 5.05 2.87
CA LEU A 88 -4.70 6.43 3.35
C LEU A 88 -5.80 6.85 4.31
N GLU A 89 -7.06 6.53 4.03
CA GLU A 89 -8.19 6.82 4.92
C GLU A 89 -7.97 6.21 6.31
N GLN A 90 -7.52 4.96 6.36
CA GLN A 90 -7.18 4.30 7.61
C GLN A 90 -5.97 4.93 8.29
N ALA A 91 -4.94 5.32 7.52
CA ALA A 91 -3.74 5.96 8.06
C ALA A 91 -4.06 7.32 8.68
N VAL A 92 -4.86 8.14 8.02
CA VAL A 92 -5.33 9.44 8.52
C VAL A 92 -6.10 9.29 9.83
N LEU A 93 -6.96 8.27 9.94
CA LEU A 93 -7.70 8.02 11.18
C LEU A 93 -6.80 7.53 12.32
N LYS A 94 -5.69 6.85 12.02
CA LYS A 94 -4.73 6.37 13.04
C LYS A 94 -3.72 7.45 13.44
N TYR A 95 -3.35 8.32 12.51
CA TYR A 95 -2.33 9.34 12.67
C TYR A 95 -2.88 10.70 12.24
N PRO A 96 -3.86 11.25 12.98
CA PRO A 96 -4.57 12.45 12.55
C PRO A 96 -3.70 13.71 12.55
N GLN A 97 -2.55 13.69 13.22
CA GLN A 97 -1.59 14.81 13.28
C GLN A 97 -0.65 14.87 12.07
N GLU A 98 -0.62 13.82 11.24
CA GLU A 98 0.31 13.73 10.11
C GLU A 98 -0.28 14.38 8.87
N SER A 99 -0.08 15.69 8.74
CA SER A 99 -0.63 16.53 7.67
C SER A 99 -0.34 16.01 6.25
N GLN A 100 0.80 15.32 6.06
CA GLN A 100 1.20 14.76 4.76
C GLN A 100 0.23 13.69 4.25
N LEU A 101 -0.38 12.89 5.14
CA LEU A 101 -1.36 11.86 4.76
C LEU A 101 -2.59 12.48 4.09
N TYR A 102 -3.04 13.64 4.60
CA TYR A 102 -4.18 14.36 4.05
C TYR A 102 -3.90 14.96 2.67
N ILE A 103 -2.68 15.49 2.46
CA ILE A 103 -2.29 16.05 1.16
C ILE A 103 -2.38 14.96 0.08
N MET A 104 -1.81 13.78 0.35
CA MET A 104 -1.84 12.68 -0.61
C MET A 104 -3.27 12.15 -0.81
N LEU A 105 -4.06 12.05 0.27
CA LEU A 105 -5.45 11.61 0.19
C LEU A 105 -6.29 12.55 -0.68
N PHE A 106 -6.15 13.85 -0.49
CA PHE A 106 -6.88 14.84 -1.28
C PHE A 106 -6.45 14.79 -2.75
N ASP A 107 -5.15 14.72 -3.05
CA ASP A 107 -4.67 14.58 -4.44
C ASP A 107 -5.26 13.36 -5.14
N LEU A 108 -5.30 12.20 -4.46
CA LEU A 108 -5.91 11.00 -5.04
C LEU A 108 -7.41 11.15 -5.27
N TYR A 109 -8.12 11.79 -4.33
CA TYR A 109 -9.54 12.09 -4.52
C TYR A 109 -9.78 13.07 -5.67
N GLU A 110 -8.97 14.13 -5.79
CA GLU A 110 -9.04 15.08 -6.92
C GLU A 110 -8.82 14.37 -8.25
N ARG A 111 -7.87 13.43 -8.32
CA ARG A 111 -7.57 12.64 -9.53
C ARG A 111 -8.65 11.61 -9.88
N SER A 112 -9.31 11.06 -8.86
CA SER A 112 -10.42 10.11 -9.05
C SER A 112 -11.75 10.79 -9.37
N GLU A 113 -11.82 12.12 -9.18
CA GLU A 113 -13.04 12.94 -9.26
C GLU A 113 -14.19 12.45 -8.35
N ASP A 114 -13.88 11.62 -7.35
CA ASP A 114 -14.87 11.04 -6.42
C ASP A 114 -15.14 11.97 -5.23
N TRP A 115 -15.65 13.15 -5.56
CA TRP A 115 -15.92 14.23 -4.58
C TRP A 115 -16.97 13.83 -3.55
N VAL A 116 -17.95 13.00 -3.94
CA VAL A 116 -19.03 12.55 -3.06
C VAL A 116 -18.48 11.69 -1.94
N LYS A 117 -17.59 10.75 -2.26
CA LYS A 117 -16.96 9.87 -1.28
C LYS A 117 -16.03 10.63 -0.35
N LEU A 118 -15.26 11.58 -0.89
CA LEU A 118 -14.44 12.50 -0.08
C LEU A 118 -15.28 13.29 0.93
N GLU A 119 -16.40 13.87 0.52
CA GLU A 119 -17.27 14.62 1.44
C GLU A 119 -17.87 13.75 2.55
N GLN A 120 -18.19 12.49 2.25
CA GLN A 120 -18.66 11.55 3.26
C GLN A 120 -17.53 11.22 4.25
N PHE A 121 -16.33 10.94 3.74
CA PHE A 121 -15.17 10.66 4.57
C PHE A 121 -14.82 11.84 5.49
N LEU A 122 -14.82 13.08 4.98
CA LEU A 122 -14.55 14.27 5.77
C LEU A 122 -15.54 14.50 6.91
N ARG A 123 -16.82 14.11 6.75
CA ARG A 123 -17.80 14.15 7.83
C ARG A 123 -17.43 13.15 8.93
N VAL A 124 -17.15 11.91 8.55
CA VAL A 124 -16.75 10.85 9.49
C VAL A 124 -15.45 11.23 10.21
N LEU A 125 -14.50 11.83 9.50
CA LEU A 125 -13.24 12.30 10.07
C LEU A 125 -13.49 13.34 11.17
N ARG A 126 -14.32 14.36 10.91
CA ARG A 126 -14.65 15.40 11.91
C ARG A 126 -15.43 14.87 13.10
N GLU A 127 -16.25 13.83 12.90
CA GLU A 127 -16.98 13.18 13.99
C GLU A 127 -16.06 12.36 14.89
N LYS A 128 -15.04 11.71 14.31
CA LYS A 128 -14.10 10.87 15.05
C LYS A 128 -12.98 11.68 15.72
N GLU A 129 -12.46 12.68 15.02
CA GLU A 129 -11.30 13.45 15.44
C GLU A 129 -11.67 14.93 15.62
N ALA A 130 -11.81 15.34 16.88
CA ALA A 130 -12.15 16.71 17.24
C ALA A 130 -10.95 17.68 17.11
N ASN A 131 -9.72 17.16 17.02
CA ASN A 131 -8.49 17.96 17.03
C ASN A 131 -7.58 17.66 15.84
N LEU A 132 -8.01 18.13 14.66
CA LEU A 132 -7.22 18.10 13.43
C LEU A 132 -6.21 19.26 13.42
N PRO A 133 -5.03 19.09 12.82
CA PRO A 133 -4.08 20.20 12.60
C PRO A 133 -4.73 21.35 11.84
N GLU A 134 -4.35 22.59 12.18
CA GLU A 134 -4.91 23.79 11.56
C GLU A 134 -4.70 23.80 10.03
N GLU A 135 -3.55 23.29 9.59
CA GLU A 135 -3.21 23.16 8.16
C GLU A 135 -4.19 22.23 7.44
N VAL A 136 -4.60 21.14 8.10
CA VAL A 136 -5.55 20.17 7.55
C VAL A 136 -6.94 20.79 7.48
N ILE A 137 -7.37 21.52 8.52
CA ILE A 137 -8.66 22.22 8.54
C ILE A 137 -8.72 23.25 7.40
N LEU A 138 -7.65 24.01 7.20
CA LEU A 138 -7.53 24.97 6.11
C LEU A 138 -7.59 24.29 4.75
N ALA A 139 -6.84 23.20 4.57
CA ALA A 139 -6.82 22.42 3.32
C ALA A 139 -8.22 21.88 2.98
N ILE A 140 -8.93 21.34 3.97
CA ILE A 140 -10.31 20.86 3.81
C ILE A 140 -11.24 22.01 3.37
N SER A 141 -11.13 23.18 4.00
CA SER A 141 -11.96 24.34 3.64
C SER A 141 -11.73 24.80 2.19
N GLN A 142 -10.46 24.88 1.78
CA GLN A 142 -10.09 25.24 0.40
C GLN A 142 -10.59 24.19 -0.61
N LEU A 143 -10.49 22.90 -0.26
CA LEU A 143 -10.98 21.81 -1.09
C LEU A 143 -12.50 21.87 -1.27
N GLN A 144 -13.25 22.12 -0.19
CA GLN A 144 -14.70 22.29 -0.24
C GLN A 144 -15.11 23.47 -1.15
N GLN A 145 -14.38 24.59 -1.10
CA GLN A 145 -14.62 25.72 -2.01
C GLN A 145 -14.37 25.37 -3.48
N ARG A 146 -13.32 24.58 -3.77
CA ARG A 146 -13.04 24.11 -5.13
C ARG A 146 -14.13 23.19 -5.66
N ILE A 147 -14.60 22.25 -4.84
CA ILE A 147 -15.70 21.33 -5.19
C ILE A 147 -16.95 22.12 -5.55
N HIS A 148 -17.37 23.06 -4.70
CA HIS A 148 -18.54 23.92 -4.97
C HIS A 148 -18.39 24.76 -6.24
N ARG A 149 -17.17 25.23 -6.53
CA ARG A 149 -16.89 26.01 -7.74
C ARG A 149 -16.94 25.13 -9.01
N ASN A 150 -16.48 23.88 -8.93
CA ASN A 150 -16.54 22.94 -10.04
C ASN A 150 -17.97 22.42 -10.28
N SER A 151 -18.79 22.24 -9.24
CA SER A 151 -20.18 21.83 -9.40
C SER A 151 -21.11 22.92 -9.97
N ASN A 152 -20.70 24.20 -9.90
CA ASN A 152 -21.46 25.34 -10.42
C ASN A 152 -21.07 25.75 -11.87
N LYS A 153 -20.27 24.95 -12.56
CA LYS A 153 -19.92 25.12 -13.98
C LYS A 153 -20.58 24.07 -14.84
#